data_AF-L8GAB5-F1
#
_entry.id   AF-L8GAB5-F1
#
_cell.length_a   1.000
_cell.length_b   1.000
_cell.length_c   1.000
_cell.angle_alpha   90.00
_cell.angle_beta   90.00
_cell.angle_gamma   90.00
#
_symmetry.space_group_name_H-M   'P 1'
#
loop_
_entity.id
_entity.type
_entity.pdbx_description
1 polymer ?
#
loop_
_entity_poly.entity_id
_entity_poly.type
_entity_poly.pdbx_seq_one_letter_code
_entity_poly.pdbx_strand_id
1 'polypeptide(L)'
;MQRLGRTADDLLTNDEVPDYPLLEFPTGFHLECLHGRHRIEAGREFLHPGDDWWTADLYLSDLNVDLKTCLVEEYANEEKPSDGEIYYKMRCYHFQRNFSFEMRWKARLRGKRKEYLLTLTRNEALTAAFDNLLDIPGLWGGMKIATLHKVMALKCDTELLHYLRRIKQVWSDLVRGNKAAMGKIDQATVKALELKAPRASTADAEFLRIRGLIPSLATFFKDIGYLERLTNCVKQLTGNNVQISHAFKQLFSPVDQEDGRVRIMDGQAKIQVAENAFVYGQGTRGDQVDLGYRQIIAYAMRHFADMPKEPVKEGRMMQPAAIADRAVLRRFADLADQLGFTSTRIKHLQQYPAALAKQTPPSEHPPLVTSGSGVGIARRCGTPLRLKFNEDRKFWFINHLHDERDQQGKGITNFFVRKQVYLAFFGWPTWRPTAQGGSHGRSPSLSPVPDFGDLSQDLSPDAEQHTVGSRTDRPPSALEPADDDGGLFVPEASPSQTQAKGMGDGGQPEQPMNRSTPAEDERWKRKLLEHKKRREAWLERLEKERLEKQRLERERLEKERLEKERLEKERLEKERLEKERLERE
;
A
#
# COMPACT_ATOMS: atom_id res chain seq x y z
N MET A 1 -0.03 41.01 23.96
CA MET A 1 -0.61 41.36 25.27
C MET A 1 0.40 42.09 26.16
N GLN A 2 1.43 41.45 26.72
CA GLN A 2 2.42 42.13 27.58
C GLN A 2 3.16 43.31 26.91
N ARG A 3 3.54 43.19 25.63
CA ARG A 3 4.18 44.29 24.87
C ARG A 3 3.25 45.45 24.52
N LEU A 4 1.93 45.26 24.64
CA LEU A 4 0.89 46.25 24.33
C LEU A 4 0.24 46.83 25.60
N GLY A 5 0.74 46.48 26.79
CA GLY A 5 0.23 46.99 28.06
C GLY A 5 -1.19 46.54 28.42
N ARG A 6 -1.72 45.50 27.76
CA ARG A 6 -3.08 44.95 27.97
C ARG A 6 -2.99 43.55 28.58
N THR A 7 -3.87 43.25 29.53
CA THR A 7 -4.01 41.94 30.17
C THR A 7 -5.01 41.06 29.42
N ALA A 8 -5.02 39.75 29.70
CA ALA A 8 -5.98 38.82 29.08
C ALA A 8 -7.42 39.09 29.56
N ASP A 9 -7.57 39.55 30.81
CA ASP A 9 -8.86 39.88 31.41
C ASP A 9 -9.50 41.13 30.77
N ASP A 10 -8.69 42.08 30.27
CA ASP A 10 -9.17 43.27 29.55
C ASP A 10 -9.87 42.96 28.21
N LEU A 11 -9.68 41.75 27.67
CA LEU A 11 -10.30 41.27 26.43
C LEU A 11 -11.46 40.28 26.68
N LEU A 12 -11.65 39.86 27.93
CA LEU A 12 -12.72 38.96 28.35
C LEU A 12 -13.90 39.76 28.87
N THR A 13 -14.62 40.47 28.00
CA THR A 13 -15.84 41.19 28.41
C THR A 13 -17.07 40.67 27.69
N ASN A 14 -17.92 40.07 28.51
CA ASN A 14 -19.32 39.80 28.30
C ASN A 14 -20.13 41.01 28.83
N ASP A 15 -19.72 42.24 28.50
CA ASP A 15 -20.33 43.46 29.03
C ASP A 15 -21.16 44.16 27.97
N GLU A 16 -22.35 44.60 28.37
CA GLU A 16 -23.43 45.21 27.57
C GLU A 16 -23.09 46.62 27.02
N VAL A 17 -21.81 46.93 26.82
CA VAL A 17 -21.34 48.22 26.30
C VAL A 17 -20.61 48.00 24.97
N PRO A 18 -20.95 48.73 23.89
CA PRO A 18 -20.41 48.52 22.54
C PRO A 18 -18.99 49.08 22.36
N ASP A 19 -18.17 49.05 23.40
CA ASP A 19 -16.79 49.55 23.37
C ASP A 19 -15.85 48.35 23.22
N TYR A 20 -15.73 47.86 21.99
CA TYR A 20 -14.85 46.73 21.68
C TYR A 20 -13.39 47.16 21.86
N PRO A 21 -12.58 46.45 22.66
CA PRO A 21 -11.19 46.81 22.86
C PRO A 21 -10.40 46.73 21.55
N LEU A 22 -9.93 47.88 21.06
CA LEU A 22 -9.11 47.96 19.84
C LEU A 22 -7.67 47.51 20.14
N LEU A 23 -7.21 46.50 19.40
CA LEU A 23 -5.86 45.98 19.49
C LEU A 23 -5.04 46.41 18.26
N GLU A 24 -4.28 47.49 18.40
CA GLU A 24 -3.40 47.97 17.33
C GLU A 24 -2.04 47.26 17.37
N PHE A 25 -1.66 46.65 16.25
CA PHE A 25 -0.36 46.01 16.08
C PHE A 25 0.64 47.00 15.46
N PRO A 26 1.87 47.11 15.98
CA PRO A 26 2.90 47.95 15.37
C PRO A 26 3.20 47.55 13.93
N THR A 27 3.56 48.52 13.09
CA THR A 27 4.00 48.25 11.70
C THR A 27 5.16 47.26 11.68
N GLY A 28 4.97 46.14 10.96
CA GLY A 28 5.94 45.04 10.87
C GLY A 28 5.75 43.92 11.91
N PHE A 29 4.73 43.98 12.78
CA PHE A 29 4.43 42.91 13.72
C PHE A 29 3.98 41.63 12.99
N HIS A 30 4.56 40.49 13.34
CA HIS A 30 4.18 39.19 12.80
C HIS A 30 3.36 38.42 13.85
N LEU A 31 2.07 38.26 13.57
CA LEU A 31 1.18 37.45 14.40
C LEU A 31 1.38 35.96 14.06
N GLU A 32 1.70 35.15 15.08
CA GLU A 32 1.74 33.70 14.93
C GLU A 32 0.30 33.16 14.86
N CYS A 33 -0.15 32.83 13.65
CA CYS A 33 -1.46 32.22 13.44
C CYS A 33 -1.32 30.70 13.47
N LEU A 34 -2.03 30.03 14.40
CA LEU A 34 -2.15 28.56 14.39
C LEU A 34 -2.88 28.06 13.13
N HIS A 35 -3.81 28.87 12.59
CA HIS A 35 -4.63 28.53 11.44
C HIS A 35 -5.11 29.81 10.69
N GLY A 36 -5.71 29.66 9.50
CA GLY A 36 -6.42 30.74 8.81
C GLY A 36 -5.67 31.46 7.68
N ARG A 37 -4.38 31.16 7.45
CA ARG A 37 -3.59 31.78 6.35
C ARG A 37 -4.21 31.59 4.96
N HIS A 38 -4.82 30.43 4.69
CA HIS A 38 -5.54 30.17 3.44
C HIS A 38 -6.77 31.07 3.27
N ARG A 39 -7.43 31.51 4.35
CA ARG A 39 -8.56 32.45 4.28
C ARG A 39 -8.08 33.86 3.94
N ILE A 40 -6.90 34.24 4.45
CA ILE A 40 -6.23 35.50 4.10
C ILE A 40 -5.85 35.49 2.61
N GLU A 41 -5.28 34.39 2.14
CA GLU A 41 -4.86 34.24 0.75
C GLU A 41 -6.05 34.20 -0.22
N ALA A 42 -7.10 33.45 0.11
CA ALA A 42 -8.36 33.46 -0.63
C ALA A 42 -9.05 34.84 -0.58
N GLY A 43 -9.03 35.49 0.59
CA GLY A 43 -9.59 36.83 0.74
C GLY A 43 -8.91 37.86 -0.16
N ARG A 44 -7.58 37.80 -0.29
CA ARG A 44 -6.84 38.68 -1.23
C ARG A 44 -7.22 38.47 -2.69
N GLU A 45 -7.63 37.26 -3.07
CA GLU A 45 -8.00 36.93 -4.45
C GLU A 45 -9.47 37.27 -4.76
N PHE A 46 -10.37 37.15 -3.77
CA PHE A 46 -11.81 37.17 -4.00
C PHE A 46 -12.59 38.28 -3.27
N LEU A 47 -12.03 38.95 -2.25
CA LEU A 47 -12.71 40.03 -1.52
C LEU A 47 -12.40 41.40 -2.12
N HIS A 48 -13.37 42.30 -2.04
CA HIS A 48 -13.18 43.69 -2.42
C HIS A 48 -12.33 44.42 -1.36
N PRO A 49 -11.54 45.45 -1.72
CA PRO A 49 -10.63 46.18 -0.81
C PRO A 49 -11.26 46.88 0.42
N GLY A 50 -12.55 46.69 0.67
CA GLY A 50 -13.27 47.21 1.84
C GLY A 50 -13.76 46.12 2.81
N ASP A 51 -13.69 44.84 2.42
CA ASP A 51 -14.21 43.69 3.18
C ASP A 51 -13.08 42.90 3.88
N ASP A 52 -11.97 43.57 4.22
CA ASP A 52 -10.76 42.97 4.80
C ASP A 52 -10.86 42.71 6.33
N TRP A 53 -12.05 42.36 6.81
CA TRP A 53 -12.32 42.16 8.23
C TRP A 53 -12.58 40.67 8.51
N TRP A 54 -11.84 40.10 9.44
CA TRP A 54 -12.03 38.71 9.87
C TRP A 54 -12.25 38.62 11.38
N THR A 55 -13.19 37.76 11.77
CA THR A 55 -13.29 37.30 13.15
C THR A 55 -12.13 36.34 13.43
N ALA A 56 -11.36 36.64 14.48
CA ALA A 56 -10.23 35.84 14.89
C ALA A 56 -10.32 35.52 16.39
N ASP A 57 -10.08 34.26 16.75
CA ASP A 57 -9.95 33.85 18.13
C ASP A 57 -8.51 34.08 18.59
N LEU A 58 -8.33 34.85 19.66
CA LEU A 58 -7.04 35.11 20.27
C LEU A 58 -6.79 34.11 21.39
N TYR A 59 -5.63 33.45 21.35
CA TYR A 59 -5.21 32.50 22.37
C TYR A 59 -3.90 32.94 23.02
N LEU A 60 -3.70 32.55 24.29
CA LEU A 60 -2.48 32.84 25.03
C LEU A 60 -1.30 32.01 24.51
N SER A 61 -0.08 32.53 24.60
CA SER A 61 1.12 31.89 24.03
C SER A 61 1.51 30.57 24.71
N ASP A 62 1.06 30.35 25.94
CA ASP A 62 1.33 29.21 26.82
C ASP A 62 0.33 28.04 26.65
N LEU A 63 -0.51 28.06 25.60
CA LEU A 63 -1.38 26.93 25.24
C LEU A 63 -0.60 25.62 25.22
N ASN A 64 -1.15 24.61 25.89
CA ASN A 64 -0.68 23.23 25.81
C ASN A 64 -0.60 22.78 24.33
N VAL A 65 0.45 22.03 23.97
CA VAL A 65 0.65 21.44 22.64
C VAL A 65 -0.57 20.63 22.18
N ASP A 66 -1.21 19.89 23.10
CA ASP A 66 -2.45 19.16 22.79
C ASP A 66 -3.60 20.11 22.44
N LEU A 67 -3.72 21.26 23.11
CA LEU A 67 -4.76 22.24 22.81
C LEU A 67 -4.45 22.96 21.49
N LYS A 68 -3.19 23.34 21.22
CA LYS A 68 -2.77 23.86 19.91
C LYS A 68 -3.11 22.87 18.79
N THR A 69 -2.84 21.58 18.99
CA THR A 69 -3.15 20.52 18.03
C THR A 69 -4.67 20.35 17.87
N CYS A 70 -5.45 20.42 18.95
CA CYS A 70 -6.91 20.45 18.86
C CYS A 70 -7.36 21.61 17.97
N LEU A 71 -6.95 22.84 18.29
CA LEU A 71 -7.36 24.05 17.57
C LEU A 71 -7.01 24.01 16.08
N VAL A 72 -5.81 23.49 15.74
CA VAL A 72 -5.40 23.29 14.34
C VAL A 72 -6.26 22.23 13.63
N GLU A 73 -6.70 21.18 14.34
CA GLU A 73 -7.46 20.06 13.76
C GLU A 73 -8.99 20.12 13.96
N GLU A 74 -9.49 21.11 14.70
CA GLU A 74 -10.90 21.28 15.11
C GLU A 74 -11.72 22.03 14.04
N TYR A 75 -11.09 22.91 13.26
CA TYR A 75 -11.76 23.72 12.23
C TYR A 75 -11.11 23.65 10.83
N ALA A 76 -11.03 22.45 10.26
CA ALA A 76 -10.83 22.29 8.82
C ALA A 76 -12.16 22.58 8.08
N ASN A 77 -12.38 23.83 7.68
CA ASN A 77 -13.57 24.22 6.94
C ASN A 77 -13.71 23.40 5.62
N GLU A 78 -14.86 22.73 5.53
CA GLU A 78 -15.66 22.29 4.39
C GLU A 78 -15.22 21.14 3.45
N GLU A 79 -13.93 20.80 3.32
CA GLU A 79 -13.57 19.58 2.57
C GLU A 79 -13.37 18.38 3.49
N LYS A 80 -14.06 17.27 3.19
CA LYS A 80 -13.93 16.03 3.96
C LYS A 80 -12.46 15.55 3.87
N PRO A 81 -11.78 15.26 4.99
CA PRO A 81 -10.41 14.80 4.96
C PRO A 81 -10.33 13.53 4.11
N SER A 82 -9.27 13.44 3.32
CA SER A 82 -9.09 12.31 2.41
C SER A 82 -8.94 10.99 3.20
N ASP A 83 -9.28 9.87 2.57
CA ASP A 83 -9.07 8.53 3.15
C ASP A 83 -7.62 8.34 3.65
N GLY A 84 -6.64 8.95 2.97
CA GLY A 84 -5.24 8.88 3.35
C GLY A 84 -4.83 9.77 4.48
N GLU A 85 -5.34 10.98 4.55
CA GLU A 85 -5.08 11.88 5.67
C GLU A 85 -5.60 11.27 6.98
N ILE A 86 -6.79 10.67 6.94
CA ILE A 86 -7.36 9.95 8.09
C ILE A 86 -6.43 8.80 8.52
N TYR A 87 -5.98 7.97 7.59
CA TYR A 87 -5.09 6.86 7.89
C TYR A 87 -3.74 7.36 8.45
N TYR A 88 -3.13 8.32 7.76
CA TYR A 88 -1.84 8.92 8.10
C TYR A 88 -1.84 9.47 9.53
N LYS A 89 -2.77 10.37 9.82
CA LYS A 89 -2.91 11.00 11.14
C LYS A 89 -3.19 9.97 12.22
N MET A 90 -4.09 9.03 11.96
CA MET A 90 -4.37 7.94 12.89
C MET A 90 -3.11 7.14 13.24
N ARG A 91 -2.28 6.77 12.26
CA ARG A 91 -1.04 6.01 12.51
C ARG A 91 0.06 6.86 13.16
N CYS A 92 0.21 8.13 12.78
CA CYS A 92 1.13 9.05 13.46
C CYS A 92 0.82 9.17 14.95
N TYR A 93 -0.45 9.41 15.31
CA TYR A 93 -0.87 9.48 16.70
C TYR A 93 -0.73 8.16 17.44
N HIS A 94 -0.95 7.04 16.75
CA HIS A 94 -0.70 5.72 17.30
C HIS A 94 0.77 5.53 17.70
N PHE A 95 1.73 5.90 16.85
CA PHE A 95 3.16 5.82 17.16
C PHE A 95 3.60 6.82 18.23
N GLN A 96 2.96 8.00 18.29
CA GLN A 96 3.15 8.99 19.36
C GLN A 96 2.49 8.58 20.69
N ARG A 97 1.77 7.45 20.73
CA ARG A 97 0.99 6.97 21.90
C ARG A 97 -0.12 7.95 22.33
N ASN A 98 -0.61 8.78 21.42
CA ASN A 98 -1.66 9.75 21.68
C ASN A 98 -3.06 9.20 21.33
N PHE A 99 -3.65 8.49 22.29
CA PHE A 99 -4.89 7.74 22.08
C PHE A 99 -6.13 8.61 21.83
N SER A 100 -6.20 9.79 22.44
CA SER A 100 -7.36 10.69 22.30
C SER A 100 -7.49 11.18 20.85
N PHE A 101 -6.38 11.60 20.24
CA PHE A 101 -6.34 12.03 18.85
C PHE A 101 -6.48 10.86 17.88
N GLU A 102 -5.88 9.70 18.16
CA GLU A 102 -6.10 8.49 17.38
C GLU A 102 -7.60 8.14 17.30
N MET A 103 -8.31 8.19 18.43
CA MET A 103 -9.75 7.94 18.49
C MET A 103 -10.57 9.02 17.80
N ARG A 104 -10.17 10.29 17.90
CA ARG A 104 -10.81 11.40 17.18
C ARG A 104 -10.75 11.20 15.66
N TRP A 105 -9.59 10.83 15.13
CA TRP A 105 -9.42 10.54 13.70
C TRP A 105 -10.14 9.25 13.27
N LYS A 106 -10.17 8.21 14.11
CA LYS A 106 -10.98 7.01 13.87
C LYS A 106 -12.49 7.31 13.82
N ALA A 107 -12.99 8.23 14.64
CA ALA A 107 -14.40 8.60 14.67
C ALA A 107 -14.87 9.28 13.37
N ARG A 108 -13.95 9.86 12.59
CA ARG A 108 -14.26 10.47 11.28
C ARG A 108 -14.60 9.41 10.19
N LEU A 109 -14.27 8.14 10.41
CA LEU A 109 -14.59 7.05 9.48
C LEU A 109 -16.08 6.66 9.56
N ARG A 110 -16.78 6.73 8.42
CA ARG A 110 -18.20 6.36 8.31
C ARG A 110 -18.42 5.06 7.54
N GLY A 111 -19.48 4.34 7.92
CA GLY A 111 -19.93 3.12 7.25
C GLY A 111 -18.90 1.98 7.30
N LYS A 112 -18.80 1.21 6.20
CA LYS A 112 -17.91 0.03 6.10
C LYS A 112 -16.41 0.38 6.10
N ARG A 113 -16.03 1.65 5.97
CA ARG A 113 -14.61 2.07 6.00
C ARG A 113 -13.92 1.71 7.32
N LYS A 114 -14.64 1.85 8.44
CA LYS A 114 -14.14 1.46 9.76
C LYS A 114 -13.82 -0.03 9.82
N GLU A 115 -14.70 -0.86 9.26
CA GLU A 115 -14.52 -2.31 9.17
C GLU A 115 -13.31 -2.67 8.29
N TYR A 116 -13.21 -2.08 7.11
CA TYR A 116 -12.08 -2.33 6.19
C TYR A 116 -10.73 -1.96 6.81
N LEU A 117 -10.69 -0.85 7.54
CA LEU A 117 -9.50 -0.43 8.24
C LEU A 117 -9.15 -1.38 9.40
N LEU A 118 -10.15 -1.82 10.18
CA LEU A 118 -9.95 -2.82 11.22
C LEU A 118 -9.41 -4.13 10.63
N THR A 119 -9.95 -4.59 9.50
CA THR A 119 -9.45 -5.77 8.80
C THR A 119 -8.01 -5.59 8.34
N LEU A 120 -7.65 -4.42 7.81
CA LEU A 120 -6.26 -4.11 7.44
C LEU A 120 -5.34 -4.19 8.67
N THR A 121 -5.72 -3.55 9.78
CA THR A 121 -4.91 -3.55 11.03
C THR A 121 -4.75 -4.93 11.68
N ARG A 122 -5.58 -5.92 11.31
CA ARG A 122 -5.40 -7.32 11.72
C ARG A 122 -4.34 -8.04 10.88
N ASN A 123 -4.04 -7.57 9.67
CA ASN A 123 -2.94 -8.06 8.86
C ASN A 123 -1.69 -7.25 9.20
N GLU A 124 -0.86 -7.81 10.08
CA GLU A 124 0.35 -7.16 10.59
C GLU A 124 1.35 -6.85 9.47
N ALA A 125 1.52 -7.77 8.52
CA ALA A 125 2.47 -7.60 7.41
C ALA A 125 2.07 -6.44 6.48
N LEU A 126 0.81 -6.37 6.05
CA LEU A 126 0.32 -5.28 5.21
C LEU A 126 0.31 -3.95 5.98
N THR A 127 -0.09 -3.96 7.25
CA THR A 127 -0.08 -2.76 8.09
C THR A 127 1.34 -2.21 8.24
N ALA A 128 2.32 -3.06 8.53
CA ALA A 128 3.72 -2.66 8.60
C ALA A 128 4.24 -2.10 7.25
N ALA A 129 3.82 -2.68 6.13
CA ALA A 129 4.19 -2.17 4.81
C ALA A 129 3.59 -0.79 4.50
N PHE A 130 2.35 -0.52 4.91
CA PHE A 130 1.76 0.82 4.84
C PHE A 130 2.44 1.79 5.82
N ASP A 131 2.69 1.36 7.05
CA ASP A 131 3.35 2.19 8.08
C ASP A 131 4.77 2.62 7.64
N ASN A 132 5.47 1.77 6.89
CA ASN A 132 6.78 2.11 6.30
C ASN A 132 6.73 3.28 5.29
N LEU A 133 5.55 3.70 4.83
CA LEU A 133 5.35 4.86 3.95
C LEU A 133 4.97 6.15 4.71
N LEU A 134 4.85 6.12 6.04
CA LEU A 134 4.45 7.28 6.85
C LEU A 134 5.49 8.40 6.88
N ASP A 135 6.74 8.13 6.50
CA ASP A 135 7.77 9.16 6.39
C ASP A 135 7.74 9.93 5.06
N ILE A 136 6.78 9.62 4.17
CA ILE A 136 6.51 10.34 2.92
C ILE A 136 5.06 10.83 2.93
N PRO A 137 4.77 12.01 3.52
CA PRO A 137 3.40 12.50 3.69
C PRO A 137 2.63 12.65 2.36
N GLY A 138 3.30 13.09 1.29
CA GLY A 138 2.67 13.33 -0.02
C GLY A 138 2.03 12.09 -0.67
N LEU A 139 2.48 10.87 -0.33
CA LEU A 139 1.91 9.64 -0.90
C LEU A 139 0.47 9.39 -0.45
N TRP A 140 0.12 9.84 0.75
CA TRP A 140 -1.15 9.50 1.38
C TRP A 140 -2.36 10.11 0.67
N GLY A 141 -2.16 11.17 -0.12
CA GLY A 141 -3.20 11.70 -1.01
C GLY A 141 -3.76 10.68 -2.02
N GLY A 142 -3.06 9.56 -2.27
CA GLY A 142 -3.52 8.47 -3.15
C GLY A 142 -4.25 7.32 -2.46
N MET A 143 -4.35 7.31 -1.12
CA MET A 143 -4.92 6.22 -0.35
C MET A 143 -6.45 6.10 -0.56
N LYS A 144 -6.95 4.86 -0.66
CA LYS A 144 -8.37 4.56 -0.84
C LYS A 144 -8.81 3.46 0.13
N ILE A 145 -9.27 3.86 1.32
CA ILE A 145 -9.77 2.93 2.35
C ILE A 145 -10.94 2.12 1.81
N ALA A 146 -11.79 2.74 0.99
CA ALA A 146 -12.92 2.07 0.36
C ALA A 146 -12.51 0.85 -0.49
N THR A 147 -11.30 0.78 -1.04
CA THR A 147 -10.81 -0.36 -1.85
C THR A 147 -10.07 -1.43 -1.05
N LEU A 148 -9.80 -1.22 0.24
CA LEU A 148 -9.05 -2.18 1.07
C LEU A 148 -9.73 -3.55 1.16
N HIS A 149 -11.06 -3.61 1.14
CA HIS A 149 -11.78 -4.89 1.10
C HIS A 149 -11.40 -5.74 -0.11
N LYS A 150 -11.15 -5.11 -1.28
CA LYS A 150 -10.67 -5.82 -2.48
C LYS A 150 -9.26 -6.32 -2.27
N VAL A 151 -8.37 -5.46 -1.76
CA VAL A 151 -6.96 -5.82 -1.45
C VAL A 151 -6.91 -7.06 -0.57
N MET A 152 -7.68 -7.09 0.51
CA MET A 152 -7.75 -8.24 1.43
C MET A 152 -8.41 -9.48 0.83
N ALA A 153 -9.32 -9.32 -0.13
CA ALA A 153 -10.00 -10.41 -0.83
C ALA A 153 -9.15 -11.04 -1.96
N LEU A 154 -8.13 -10.34 -2.46
CA LEU A 154 -7.27 -10.83 -3.53
C LEU A 154 -6.46 -12.06 -3.12
N LYS A 155 -6.06 -12.15 -1.84
CA LYS A 155 -5.19 -13.22 -1.32
C LYS A 155 -3.83 -13.28 -2.05
N CYS A 156 -3.29 -12.10 -2.37
CA CYS A 156 -2.02 -11.89 -3.07
C CYS A 156 -1.06 -11.08 -2.18
N ASP A 157 -0.94 -11.44 -0.90
CA ASP A 157 -0.25 -10.61 0.09
C ASP A 157 1.22 -10.42 -0.28
N THR A 158 1.89 -11.45 -0.83
CA THR A 158 3.28 -11.37 -1.29
C THR A 158 3.47 -10.28 -2.35
N GLU A 159 2.62 -10.25 -3.36
CA GLU A 159 2.66 -9.32 -4.48
C GLU A 159 2.31 -7.89 -4.05
N LEU A 160 1.31 -7.76 -3.16
CA LEU A 160 0.90 -6.47 -2.61
C LEU A 160 2.01 -5.86 -1.75
N LEU A 161 2.65 -6.67 -0.89
CA LEU A 161 3.79 -6.24 -0.07
C LEU A 161 4.97 -5.82 -0.94
N HIS A 162 5.24 -6.55 -2.03
CA HIS A 162 6.31 -6.18 -2.97
C HIS A 162 6.04 -4.82 -3.61
N TYR A 163 4.81 -4.55 -4.06
CA TYR A 163 4.45 -3.24 -4.64
C TYR A 163 4.65 -2.10 -3.63
N LEU A 164 4.16 -2.26 -2.38
CA LEU A 164 4.32 -1.24 -1.34
C LEU A 164 5.81 -0.98 -1.01
N ARG A 165 6.63 -2.03 -0.94
CA ARG A 165 8.10 -1.90 -0.78
C ARG A 165 8.73 -1.19 -1.98
N ARG A 166 8.26 -1.47 -3.20
CA ARG A 166 8.75 -0.80 -4.42
C ARG A 166 8.44 0.69 -4.40
N ILE A 167 7.25 1.09 -3.92
CA ILE A 167 6.94 2.52 -3.70
C ILE A 167 7.98 3.14 -2.78
N LYS A 168 8.18 2.55 -1.59
CA LYS A 168 9.16 3.05 -0.63
C LYS A 168 10.56 3.20 -1.24
N GLN A 169 11.00 2.17 -1.96
CA GLN A 169 12.32 2.14 -2.57
C GLN A 169 12.50 3.25 -3.60
N VAL A 170 11.57 3.41 -4.55
CA VAL A 170 11.68 4.44 -5.60
C VAL A 170 11.73 5.84 -5.01
N TRP A 171 10.88 6.13 -4.01
CA TRP A 171 10.86 7.43 -3.35
C TRP A 171 12.08 7.69 -2.46
N SER A 172 12.63 6.65 -1.85
CA SER A 172 13.91 6.73 -1.14
C SER A 172 15.05 6.99 -2.13
N ASP A 173 15.08 6.32 -3.29
CA ASP A 173 16.11 6.48 -4.32
C ASP A 173 16.08 7.89 -4.93
N LEU A 174 14.90 8.51 -5.09
CA LEU A 174 14.74 9.90 -5.53
C LEU A 174 15.55 10.88 -4.67
N VAL A 175 15.56 10.67 -3.36
CA VAL A 175 16.23 11.54 -2.38
C VAL A 175 17.48 10.90 -1.78
N ARG A 176 18.02 9.87 -2.44
CA ARG A 176 19.24 9.13 -2.02
C ARG A 176 19.20 8.66 -0.57
N GLY A 177 18.02 8.26 -0.08
CA GLY A 177 17.81 7.76 1.29
C GLY A 177 17.75 8.84 2.38
N ASN A 178 17.72 10.13 2.03
CA ASN A 178 17.64 11.20 3.01
C ASN A 178 16.24 11.28 3.65
N LYS A 179 16.13 10.81 4.90
CA LYS A 179 14.88 10.80 5.67
C LYS A 179 14.24 12.19 5.85
N ALA A 180 15.04 13.23 6.04
CA ALA A 180 14.52 14.59 6.20
C ALA A 180 13.93 15.13 4.88
N ALA A 181 14.55 14.79 3.75
CA ALA A 181 14.01 15.10 2.43
C ALA A 181 12.72 14.31 2.13
N MET A 182 12.63 13.04 2.57
CA MET A 182 11.41 12.24 2.43
C MET A 182 10.21 12.89 3.12
N GLY A 183 10.42 13.44 4.33
CA GLY A 183 9.38 14.13 5.08
C GLY A 183 8.90 15.45 4.45
N LYS A 184 9.66 16.02 3.49
CA LYS A 184 9.30 17.25 2.76
C LYS A 184 8.54 16.98 1.45
N ILE A 185 8.38 15.71 1.06
CA ILE A 185 7.66 15.37 -0.16
C ILE A 185 6.17 15.59 0.06
N ASP A 186 5.62 16.58 -0.63
CA ASP A 186 4.20 16.94 -0.58
C ASP A 186 3.39 16.23 -1.68
N GLN A 187 2.06 16.40 -1.62
CA GLN A 187 1.15 15.76 -2.57
C GLN A 187 1.33 16.31 -4.00
N ALA A 188 1.70 17.58 -4.16
CA ALA A 188 1.93 18.20 -5.46
C ALA A 188 3.15 17.56 -6.16
N THR A 189 4.24 17.35 -5.43
CA THR A 189 5.44 16.64 -5.89
C THR A 189 5.09 15.21 -6.31
N VAL A 190 4.30 14.49 -5.50
CA VAL A 190 3.86 13.13 -5.87
C VAL A 190 3.05 13.13 -7.16
N LYS A 191 2.08 14.04 -7.31
CA LYS A 191 1.26 14.17 -8.53
C LYS A 191 2.08 14.55 -9.77
N ALA A 192 3.11 15.38 -9.61
CA ALA A 192 3.97 15.80 -10.70
C ALA A 192 4.89 14.68 -11.20
N LEU A 193 5.30 13.77 -10.32
CA LEU A 193 6.27 12.71 -10.61
C LEU A 193 5.64 11.34 -10.90
N GLU A 194 4.49 11.02 -10.31
CA GLU A 194 3.89 9.69 -10.47
C GLU A 194 3.65 9.34 -11.94
N LEU A 195 3.83 8.07 -12.30
CA LEU A 195 3.67 7.53 -13.65
C LEU A 195 4.66 8.07 -14.70
N LYS A 196 5.61 8.94 -14.36
CA LYS A 196 6.72 9.31 -15.25
C LYS A 196 7.76 8.20 -15.32
N ALA A 197 8.45 8.10 -16.46
CA ALA A 197 9.58 7.19 -16.69
C ALA A 197 10.84 7.97 -17.11
N PRO A 198 11.49 8.72 -16.19
CA PRO A 198 12.52 9.70 -16.55
C PRO A 198 13.72 9.13 -17.32
N ARG A 199 14.10 7.88 -17.06
CA ARG A 199 15.21 7.20 -17.77
C ARG A 199 14.83 6.71 -19.17
N ALA A 200 13.56 6.41 -19.43
CA ALA A 200 13.11 5.77 -20.68
C ALA A 200 12.46 6.76 -21.66
N SER A 201 11.74 7.76 -21.15
CA SER A 201 11.06 8.78 -21.96
C SER A 201 11.78 10.11 -21.83
N THR A 202 12.25 10.68 -22.94
CA THR A 202 12.80 12.04 -22.95
C THR A 202 11.72 13.10 -22.71
N ALA A 203 10.44 12.81 -23.03
CA ALA A 203 9.33 13.68 -22.65
C ALA A 203 9.05 13.67 -21.14
N ASP A 204 9.44 12.60 -20.43
CA ASP A 204 9.34 12.53 -18.97
C ASP A 204 10.69 12.83 -18.30
N ALA A 205 11.73 13.13 -19.09
CA ALA A 205 13.07 13.29 -18.56
C ALA A 205 13.11 14.53 -17.69
N GLU A 206 13.27 14.29 -16.41
CA GLU A 206 13.69 15.29 -15.45
C GLU A 206 15.18 15.06 -15.15
N PHE A 207 15.79 15.87 -14.29
CA PHE A 207 17.16 15.63 -13.80
C PHE A 207 17.30 14.31 -13.00
N LEU A 208 16.23 13.52 -12.94
CA LEU A 208 16.08 12.25 -12.22
C LEU A 208 16.51 11.07 -13.09
N ARG A 209 17.41 10.23 -12.56
CA ARG A 209 17.88 9.01 -13.25
C ARG A 209 17.24 7.74 -12.70
N ILE A 210 15.92 7.72 -12.58
CA ILE A 210 15.18 6.57 -12.04
C ILE A 210 14.76 5.59 -13.13
N ARG A 211 15.01 4.30 -12.87
CA ARG A 211 14.60 3.20 -13.75
C ARG A 211 13.13 2.82 -13.50
N GLY A 212 12.36 2.81 -14.58
CA GLY A 212 10.95 2.39 -14.57
C GLY A 212 9.97 3.53 -14.34
N LEU A 213 8.70 3.17 -14.10
CA LEU A 213 7.66 4.12 -13.71
C LEU A 213 7.80 4.49 -12.23
N ILE A 214 7.54 5.75 -11.89
CA ILE A 214 7.45 6.19 -10.49
C ILE A 214 6.08 5.79 -9.93
N PRO A 215 5.99 4.85 -8.97
CA PRO A 215 4.72 4.40 -8.41
C PRO A 215 4.28 5.27 -7.23
N SER A 216 2.99 5.27 -6.91
CA SER A 216 2.42 5.93 -5.74
C SER A 216 1.30 5.07 -5.14
N LEU A 217 0.74 5.48 -3.99
CA LEU A 217 -0.46 4.82 -3.46
C LEU A 217 -1.63 4.93 -4.46
N ALA A 218 -1.74 6.03 -5.20
CA ALA A 218 -2.79 6.18 -6.21
C ALA A 218 -2.63 5.17 -7.36
N THR A 219 -1.39 4.93 -7.81
CA THR A 219 -1.12 3.93 -8.86
C THR A 219 -1.36 2.51 -8.36
N PHE A 220 -0.94 2.19 -7.12
CA PHE A 220 -1.19 0.92 -6.47
C PHE A 220 -2.68 0.54 -6.47
N PHE A 221 -3.55 1.44 -6.00
CA PHE A 221 -5.00 1.17 -5.99
C PHE A 221 -5.63 1.08 -7.38
N LYS A 222 -5.06 1.74 -8.39
CA LYS A 222 -5.50 1.57 -9.79
C LYS A 222 -5.06 0.20 -10.33
N ASP A 223 -3.83 -0.20 -10.07
CA ASP A 223 -3.23 -1.44 -10.56
C ASP A 223 -3.81 -2.68 -9.87
N ILE A 224 -4.30 -2.57 -8.64
CA ILE A 224 -5.05 -3.64 -7.95
C ILE A 224 -6.22 -4.15 -8.79
N GLY A 225 -6.93 -3.27 -9.50
CA GLY A 225 -8.03 -3.69 -10.37
C GLY A 225 -7.57 -4.52 -11.57
N TYR A 226 -6.33 -4.34 -12.02
CA TYR A 226 -5.73 -5.20 -13.05
C TYR A 226 -5.29 -6.53 -12.43
N LEU A 227 -4.59 -6.50 -11.29
CA LEU A 227 -4.20 -7.70 -10.56
C LEU A 227 -5.42 -8.59 -10.27
N GLU A 228 -6.54 -8.01 -9.83
CA GLU A 228 -7.80 -8.72 -9.59
C GLU A 228 -8.26 -9.57 -10.78
N ARG A 229 -8.13 -9.05 -12.01
CA ARG A 229 -8.47 -9.80 -13.22
C ARG A 229 -7.53 -10.99 -13.45
N LEU A 230 -6.24 -10.79 -13.23
CA LEU A 230 -5.22 -11.85 -13.36
C LEU A 230 -5.45 -12.93 -12.30
N THR A 231 -5.59 -12.53 -11.03
CA THR A 231 -5.91 -13.38 -9.89
C THR A 231 -7.16 -14.22 -10.14
N ASN A 232 -8.21 -13.63 -10.73
CA ASN A 232 -9.44 -14.36 -11.05
C ASN A 232 -9.22 -15.44 -12.13
N CYS A 233 -8.34 -15.21 -13.11
CA CYS A 233 -7.95 -16.25 -14.06
C CYS A 233 -7.19 -17.38 -13.35
N VAL A 234 -6.21 -17.01 -12.54
CA VAL A 234 -5.33 -17.97 -11.84
C VAL A 234 -6.10 -18.84 -10.84
N LYS A 235 -7.09 -18.26 -10.16
CA LYS A 235 -8.03 -19.00 -9.29
C LYS A 235 -8.81 -20.08 -10.04
N GLN A 236 -8.90 -20.03 -11.38
CA GLN A 236 -9.51 -21.10 -12.15
C GLN A 236 -8.68 -22.40 -12.12
N LEU A 237 -7.37 -22.31 -11.92
CA LEU A 237 -6.47 -23.47 -11.79
C LEU A 237 -6.36 -23.98 -10.35
N THR A 238 -6.31 -23.05 -9.38
CA THR A 238 -6.02 -23.38 -7.98
C THR A 238 -7.26 -23.58 -7.13
N GLY A 239 -8.40 -22.99 -7.51
CA GLY A 239 -9.56 -22.84 -6.65
C GLY A 239 -9.47 -21.65 -5.70
N ASN A 240 -10.43 -21.57 -4.77
CA ASN A 240 -10.51 -20.52 -3.76
C ASN A 240 -9.52 -20.79 -2.62
N ASN A 241 -8.21 -20.68 -2.91
CA ASN A 241 -7.16 -20.91 -1.92
C ASN A 241 -6.88 -19.67 -1.07
N VAL A 242 -6.29 -19.89 0.10
CA VAL A 242 -6.06 -18.86 1.13
C VAL A 242 -5.02 -17.81 0.68
N GLN A 243 -3.98 -18.22 -0.07
CA GLN A 243 -3.02 -17.35 -0.77
C GLN A 243 -2.53 -18.01 -2.07
N ILE A 244 -2.47 -17.26 -3.17
CA ILE A 244 -2.16 -17.81 -4.50
C ILE A 244 -0.72 -18.29 -4.61
N SER A 245 0.26 -17.47 -4.23
CA SER A 245 1.67 -17.83 -4.29
C SER A 245 1.98 -19.11 -3.48
N HIS A 246 1.40 -19.22 -2.28
CA HIS A 246 1.51 -20.43 -1.45
C HIS A 246 0.82 -21.64 -2.08
N ALA A 247 -0.35 -21.46 -2.70
CA ALA A 247 -1.01 -22.55 -3.42
C ALA A 247 -0.13 -23.12 -4.53
N PHE A 248 0.54 -22.29 -5.34
CA PHE A 248 1.44 -22.80 -6.38
C PHE A 248 2.67 -23.52 -5.82
N LYS A 249 3.16 -23.14 -4.63
CA LYS A 249 4.21 -23.91 -3.94
C LYS A 249 3.73 -25.31 -3.56
N GLN A 250 2.49 -25.45 -3.13
CA GLN A 250 1.89 -26.74 -2.76
C GLN A 250 1.53 -27.60 -3.96
N LEU A 251 1.09 -27.00 -5.07
CA LEU A 251 0.69 -27.71 -6.29
C LEU A 251 1.88 -28.17 -7.14
N PHE A 252 3.11 -27.79 -6.78
CA PHE A 252 4.30 -28.10 -7.58
C PHE A 252 4.81 -29.52 -7.33
N SER A 253 4.74 -30.35 -8.38
CA SER A 253 5.30 -31.69 -8.47
C SER A 253 6.12 -31.82 -9.76
N PRO A 254 7.45 -32.00 -9.70
CA PRO A 254 8.31 -32.09 -10.88
C PRO A 254 8.11 -33.41 -11.66
N VAL A 255 7.58 -34.43 -10.97
CA VAL A 255 7.24 -35.73 -11.54
C VAL A 255 5.73 -35.93 -11.46
N ASP A 256 5.15 -36.47 -12.52
CA ASP A 256 3.76 -36.90 -12.51
C ASP A 256 3.57 -38.09 -11.58
N GLN A 257 2.66 -37.96 -10.62
CA GLN A 257 2.39 -38.99 -9.62
C GLN A 257 1.61 -40.19 -10.19
N GLU A 258 0.90 -40.01 -11.31
CA GLU A 258 0.10 -41.08 -11.93
C GLU A 258 0.90 -41.90 -12.95
N ASP A 259 1.63 -41.23 -13.85
CA ASP A 259 2.34 -41.88 -14.95
C ASP A 259 3.87 -41.95 -14.76
N GLY A 260 4.41 -41.40 -13.66
CA GLY A 260 5.86 -41.34 -13.41
C GLY A 260 6.65 -40.45 -14.37
N ARG A 261 5.97 -39.69 -15.24
CA ARG A 261 6.60 -38.83 -16.24
C ARG A 261 7.32 -37.66 -15.58
N VAL A 262 8.62 -37.51 -15.84
CA VAL A 262 9.39 -36.33 -15.45
C VAL A 262 8.95 -35.14 -16.29
N ARG A 263 8.37 -34.12 -15.65
CA ARG A 263 7.86 -32.90 -16.31
C ARG A 263 8.95 -31.84 -16.43
N ILE A 264 9.76 -31.73 -15.38
CA ILE A 264 10.92 -30.84 -15.28
C ILE A 264 12.05 -31.63 -14.62
N MET A 265 13.23 -31.64 -15.22
CA MET A 265 14.41 -32.29 -14.64
C MET A 265 14.94 -31.47 -13.46
N ASP A 266 15.50 -32.16 -12.46
CA ASP A 266 16.17 -31.50 -11.34
C ASP A 266 17.32 -30.61 -11.84
N GLY A 267 17.40 -29.41 -11.27
CA GLY A 267 18.40 -28.41 -11.66
C GLY A 267 18.09 -27.65 -12.96
N GLN A 268 16.94 -27.90 -13.61
CA GLN A 268 16.52 -27.17 -14.82
C GLN A 268 15.26 -26.33 -14.59
N ALA A 269 15.24 -25.08 -15.06
CA ALA A 269 14.07 -24.23 -15.13
C ALA A 269 13.54 -24.19 -16.57
N LYS A 270 12.26 -24.50 -16.74
CA LYS A 270 11.56 -24.49 -18.04
C LYS A 270 10.87 -23.15 -18.27
N ILE A 271 11.12 -22.52 -19.42
CA ILE A 271 10.66 -21.17 -19.76
C ILE A 271 9.95 -21.15 -21.11
N GLN A 272 8.68 -20.76 -21.11
CA GLN A 272 7.88 -20.56 -22.31
C GLN A 272 8.31 -19.28 -23.02
N VAL A 273 8.73 -19.42 -24.28
CA VAL A 273 9.14 -18.30 -25.16
C VAL A 273 8.15 -18.04 -26.29
N ALA A 274 7.27 -19.01 -26.59
CA ALA A 274 6.10 -18.85 -27.44
C ALA A 274 5.00 -19.83 -27.00
N GLU A 275 3.79 -19.72 -27.55
CA GLU A 275 2.65 -20.56 -27.15
C GLU A 275 2.97 -22.07 -27.11
N ASN A 276 3.77 -22.55 -28.07
CA ASN A 276 4.17 -23.96 -28.16
C ASN A 276 5.69 -24.19 -28.05
N ALA A 277 6.47 -23.21 -27.55
CA ALA A 277 7.93 -23.30 -27.52
C ALA A 277 8.51 -23.00 -26.13
N PHE A 278 9.49 -23.81 -25.72
CA PHE A 278 10.15 -23.72 -24.43
C PHE A 278 11.68 -23.70 -24.58
N VAL A 279 12.33 -22.99 -23.67
CA VAL A 279 13.78 -22.99 -23.45
C VAL A 279 14.05 -23.47 -22.03
N TYR A 280 15.19 -24.11 -21.82
CA TYR A 280 15.61 -24.64 -20.53
C TYR A 280 16.87 -23.91 -20.06
N GLY A 281 16.89 -23.51 -18.79
CA GLY A 281 18.07 -22.94 -18.12
C GLY A 281 18.37 -23.69 -16.83
N GLN A 282 19.51 -23.44 -16.19
CA GLN A 282 19.83 -24.09 -14.91
C GLN A 282 19.19 -23.37 -13.74
N GLY A 283 18.35 -24.00 -12.93
CA GLY A 283 17.66 -23.36 -11.81
C GLY A 283 17.30 -24.33 -10.67
N THR A 284 17.18 -23.79 -9.46
CA THR A 284 16.80 -24.57 -8.27
C THR A 284 15.31 -24.90 -8.28
N ARG A 285 14.87 -25.80 -7.38
CA ARG A 285 13.43 -26.07 -7.17
C ARG A 285 12.64 -24.80 -6.81
N GLY A 286 13.23 -23.88 -6.05
CA GLY A 286 12.61 -22.59 -5.75
C GLY A 286 12.41 -21.73 -6.99
N ASP A 287 13.41 -21.70 -7.87
CA ASP A 287 13.35 -20.97 -9.14
C ASP A 287 12.33 -21.58 -10.10
N GLN A 288 12.22 -22.92 -10.15
CA GLN A 288 11.20 -23.61 -10.94
C GLN A 288 9.79 -23.18 -10.53
N VAL A 289 9.51 -23.13 -9.23
CA VAL A 289 8.20 -22.71 -8.69
C VAL A 289 7.95 -21.23 -8.99
N ASP A 290 8.91 -20.35 -8.71
CA ASP A 290 8.77 -18.91 -8.93
C ASP A 290 8.60 -18.58 -10.42
N LEU A 291 9.47 -19.09 -11.29
CA LEU A 291 9.37 -18.90 -12.74
C LEU A 291 8.11 -19.55 -13.31
N GLY A 292 7.71 -20.72 -12.81
CA GLY A 292 6.47 -21.37 -13.20
C GLY A 292 5.26 -20.49 -12.87
N TYR A 293 5.17 -20.01 -11.63
CA TYR A 293 4.10 -19.11 -11.20
C TYR A 293 4.06 -17.82 -12.02
N ARG A 294 5.22 -17.20 -12.26
CA ARG A 294 5.32 -16.00 -13.09
C ARG A 294 4.89 -16.24 -14.54
N GLN A 295 5.17 -17.42 -15.11
CA GLN A 295 4.70 -17.79 -16.45
C GLN A 295 3.17 -17.97 -16.49
N ILE A 296 2.57 -18.51 -15.43
CA ILE A 296 1.11 -18.59 -15.27
C ILE A 296 0.50 -17.18 -15.21
N ILE A 297 1.12 -16.26 -14.48
CA ILE A 297 0.70 -14.84 -14.48
C ILE A 297 0.87 -14.23 -15.86
N ALA A 298 1.98 -14.48 -16.56
CA ALA A 298 2.19 -13.97 -17.91
C ALA A 298 1.14 -14.50 -18.90
N TYR A 299 0.73 -15.76 -18.78
CA TYR A 299 -0.39 -16.32 -19.54
C TYR A 299 -1.71 -15.61 -19.22
N ALA A 300 -2.02 -15.42 -17.93
CA ALA A 300 -3.19 -14.66 -17.51
C ALA A 300 -3.13 -13.21 -18.04
N MET A 301 -1.95 -12.59 -18.05
CA MET A 301 -1.75 -11.27 -18.65
C MET A 301 -2.06 -11.31 -20.14
N ARG A 302 -1.75 -12.38 -20.89
CA ARG A 302 -2.15 -12.53 -22.29
C ARG A 302 -3.65 -12.70 -22.43
N HIS A 303 -4.28 -13.55 -21.62
CA HIS A 303 -5.60 -14.12 -21.90
C HIS A 303 -6.74 -13.70 -20.95
N PHE A 304 -6.54 -12.77 -20.01
CA PHE A 304 -7.60 -12.43 -19.04
C PHE A 304 -8.93 -11.96 -19.68
N ALA A 305 -8.86 -11.38 -20.88
CA ALA A 305 -10.04 -10.92 -21.61
C ALA A 305 -10.88 -12.09 -22.16
N ASP A 306 -10.24 -13.24 -22.40
CA ASP A 306 -10.82 -14.47 -22.95
C ASP A 306 -11.16 -15.49 -21.83
N MET A 307 -10.69 -15.23 -20.60
CA MET A 307 -10.94 -16.04 -19.40
C MET A 307 -11.67 -15.22 -18.30
N PRO A 308 -12.86 -14.66 -18.59
CA PRO A 308 -13.68 -14.01 -17.56
C PRO A 308 -14.01 -14.98 -16.42
N LYS A 309 -14.29 -14.42 -15.24
CA LYS A 309 -14.70 -15.18 -14.07
C LYS A 309 -15.99 -15.94 -14.38
N GLU A 310 -16.02 -17.25 -14.10
CA GLU A 310 -17.24 -18.05 -14.22
C GLU A 310 -18.36 -17.44 -13.36
N PRO A 311 -19.59 -17.33 -13.88
CA PRO A 311 -20.71 -16.82 -13.11
C PRO A 311 -20.99 -17.77 -11.93
N VAL A 312 -20.86 -17.22 -10.71
CA VAL A 312 -21.35 -17.91 -9.52
C VAL A 312 -22.86 -17.71 -9.48
N LYS A 313 -23.64 -18.78 -9.33
CA LYS A 313 -25.10 -18.69 -9.14
C LYS A 313 -25.38 -18.03 -7.78
N GLU A 314 -25.55 -16.71 -7.77
CA GLU A 314 -26.11 -15.97 -6.64
C GLU A 314 -27.57 -15.60 -6.94
N GLY A 315 -28.51 -16.40 -6.43
CA GLY A 315 -29.95 -16.12 -6.53
C GLY A 315 -30.58 -16.24 -7.93
N ARG A 316 -31.90 -15.95 -8.00
CA ARG A 316 -32.80 -16.14 -9.18
C ARG A 316 -32.54 -15.18 -10.36
N MET A 317 -31.35 -14.58 -10.48
CA MET A 317 -31.01 -13.72 -11.62
C MET A 317 -29.67 -14.14 -12.22
N MET A 318 -29.72 -14.78 -13.38
CA MET A 318 -28.56 -14.90 -14.27
C MET A 318 -28.31 -13.53 -14.90
N GLN A 319 -27.22 -12.86 -14.53
CA GLN A 319 -26.66 -11.84 -15.41
C GLN A 319 -26.02 -12.53 -16.62
N PRO A 320 -26.14 -11.98 -17.85
CA PRO A 320 -25.45 -12.50 -19.01
C PRO A 320 -23.94 -12.35 -18.82
N ALA A 321 -23.29 -13.42 -18.37
CA ALA A 321 -21.85 -13.45 -18.16
C ALA A 321 -21.15 -13.88 -19.45
N ALA A 322 -20.10 -13.16 -19.84
CA ALA A 322 -19.22 -13.59 -20.91
C ALA A 322 -18.64 -14.98 -20.55
N ILE A 323 -18.83 -15.95 -21.44
CA ILE A 323 -18.36 -17.33 -21.23
C ILE A 323 -16.86 -17.36 -21.59
N ALA A 324 -16.06 -18.00 -20.74
CA ALA A 324 -14.64 -18.18 -21.02
C ALA A 324 -14.42 -19.12 -22.22
N ASP A 325 -13.41 -18.80 -23.03
CA ASP A 325 -13.02 -19.64 -24.15
C ASP A 325 -12.40 -20.94 -23.61
N ARG A 326 -13.11 -22.05 -23.83
CA ARG A 326 -12.70 -23.39 -23.37
C ARG A 326 -11.35 -23.81 -23.95
N ALA A 327 -11.02 -23.40 -25.17
CA ALA A 327 -9.74 -23.72 -25.80
C ALA A 327 -8.58 -22.96 -25.14
N VAL A 328 -8.82 -21.71 -24.71
CA VAL A 328 -7.85 -20.92 -23.94
C VAL A 328 -7.66 -21.54 -22.55
N LEU A 329 -8.73 -21.97 -21.89
CA LEU A 329 -8.66 -22.64 -20.58
C LEU A 329 -7.92 -23.98 -20.65
N ARG A 330 -8.12 -24.76 -21.72
CA ARG A 330 -7.35 -26.00 -21.97
C ARG A 330 -5.85 -25.71 -22.05
N ARG A 331 -5.45 -24.75 -22.90
CA ARG A 331 -4.04 -24.34 -23.03
C ARG A 331 -3.46 -23.80 -21.73
N PHE A 332 -4.27 -23.11 -20.92
CA PHE A 332 -3.85 -22.62 -19.62
C PHE A 332 -3.54 -23.76 -18.65
N ALA A 333 -4.39 -24.79 -18.62
CA ALA A 333 -4.17 -26.00 -17.83
C ALA A 333 -2.96 -26.80 -18.34
N ASP A 334 -2.78 -26.90 -19.66
CA ASP A 334 -1.63 -27.58 -20.26
C ASP A 334 -0.31 -26.89 -19.92
N LEU A 335 -0.29 -25.56 -19.93
CA LEU A 335 0.88 -24.81 -19.50
C LEU A 335 1.19 -25.06 -18.02
N ALA A 336 0.17 -25.03 -17.14
CA ALA A 336 0.36 -25.31 -15.72
C ALA A 336 0.92 -26.71 -15.47
N ASP A 337 0.36 -27.72 -16.13
CA ASP A 337 0.82 -29.09 -16.05
C ASP A 337 2.27 -29.25 -16.54
N GLN A 338 2.59 -28.64 -17.69
CA GLN A 338 3.93 -28.64 -18.28
C GLN A 338 4.98 -27.89 -17.45
N LEU A 339 4.55 -26.97 -16.58
CA LEU A 339 5.40 -26.25 -15.62
C LEU A 339 5.50 -26.96 -14.26
N GLY A 340 4.95 -28.18 -14.16
CA GLY A 340 5.02 -28.99 -12.94
C GLY A 340 3.93 -28.67 -11.91
N PHE A 341 2.88 -27.92 -12.26
CA PHE A 341 1.75 -27.70 -11.36
C PHE A 341 0.63 -28.70 -11.65
N THR A 342 0.18 -29.42 -10.63
CA THR A 342 -0.89 -30.42 -10.76
C THR A 342 -2.00 -30.16 -9.77
N SER A 343 -3.25 -30.23 -10.22
CA SER A 343 -4.45 -30.09 -9.38
C SER A 343 -5.63 -30.80 -10.04
N THR A 344 -6.64 -31.19 -9.26
CA THR A 344 -7.88 -31.79 -9.80
C THR A 344 -8.57 -30.86 -10.80
N ARG A 345 -8.52 -29.55 -10.56
CA ARG A 345 -9.06 -28.53 -11.46
C ARG A 345 -8.26 -28.44 -12.76
N ILE A 346 -6.92 -28.51 -12.70
CA ILE A 346 -6.06 -28.55 -13.89
C ILE A 346 -6.47 -29.75 -14.75
N LYS A 347 -6.54 -30.96 -14.16
CA LYS A 347 -6.96 -32.18 -14.88
C LYS A 347 -8.37 -32.09 -15.46
N HIS A 348 -9.32 -31.45 -14.77
CA HIS A 348 -10.66 -31.23 -15.30
C HIS A 348 -10.66 -30.29 -16.53
N LEU A 349 -9.93 -29.17 -16.46
CA LEU A 349 -9.80 -28.23 -17.59
C LEU A 349 -9.10 -28.87 -18.79
N GLN A 350 -8.26 -29.87 -18.55
CA GLN A 350 -7.63 -30.70 -19.57
C GLN A 350 -8.64 -31.59 -20.34
N GLN A 351 -9.88 -31.73 -19.90
CA GLN A 351 -10.91 -32.49 -20.65
C GLN A 351 -11.53 -31.67 -21.80
N TYR A 352 -11.28 -30.37 -21.85
CA TYR A 352 -11.78 -29.52 -22.93
C TYR A 352 -11.10 -29.82 -24.27
N PRO A 353 -11.82 -29.59 -25.40
CA PRO A 353 -11.31 -29.89 -26.72
C PRO A 353 -10.01 -29.12 -26.98
N ALA A 354 -8.99 -29.85 -27.42
CA ALA A 354 -7.71 -29.26 -27.77
C ALA A 354 -7.87 -28.40 -29.03
N ALA A 355 -7.42 -27.15 -28.97
CA ALA A 355 -7.23 -26.33 -30.15
C ALA A 355 -5.75 -25.94 -30.22
N LEU A 356 -5.08 -26.35 -31.32
CA LEU A 356 -3.71 -25.96 -31.58
C LEU A 356 -3.64 -24.43 -31.71
N ALA A 357 -2.86 -23.79 -30.84
CA ALA A 357 -2.49 -22.40 -31.01
C ALA A 357 -1.53 -22.30 -32.20
N LYS A 358 -1.94 -21.59 -33.26
CA LYS A 358 -1.06 -21.23 -34.36
C LYS A 358 -0.32 -19.95 -34.00
N GLN A 359 0.85 -20.05 -33.37
CA GLN A 359 1.77 -18.91 -33.22
C GLN A 359 3.21 -19.37 -33.36
N THR A 360 3.91 -18.76 -34.31
CA THR A 360 5.38 -18.83 -34.45
C THR A 360 6.00 -17.89 -33.41
N PRO A 361 7.11 -18.27 -32.74
CA PRO A 361 7.82 -17.34 -31.86
C PRO A 361 8.12 -16.03 -32.59
N PRO A 362 7.78 -14.86 -32.00
CA PRO A 362 8.16 -13.60 -32.60
C PRO A 362 9.70 -13.54 -32.65
N SER A 363 10.25 -13.40 -33.86
CA SER A 363 11.69 -13.27 -34.08
C SER A 363 12.27 -11.94 -33.56
N GLU A 364 11.41 -10.98 -33.20
CA GLU A 364 11.78 -9.62 -32.84
C GLU A 364 11.52 -9.33 -31.37
N HIS A 365 12.41 -8.58 -30.75
CA HIS A 365 12.22 -8.09 -29.40
C HIS A 365 11.18 -6.95 -29.34
N PRO A 366 10.34 -6.87 -28.29
CA PRO A 366 9.37 -5.79 -28.16
C PRO A 366 10.06 -4.42 -28.01
N PRO A 367 9.58 -3.38 -28.69
CA PRO A 367 10.05 -2.01 -28.47
C PRO A 367 9.63 -1.51 -27.08
N LEU A 368 10.56 -0.89 -26.36
CA LEU A 368 10.28 -0.31 -25.03
C LEU A 368 9.90 1.17 -25.13
N VAL A 369 10.38 1.83 -26.17
CA VAL A 369 10.21 3.26 -26.42
C VAL A 369 9.72 3.52 -27.84
N THR A 370 9.22 4.73 -28.09
CA THR A 370 8.74 5.20 -29.39
C THR A 370 9.33 6.56 -29.70
N SER A 371 9.44 6.87 -31.00
CA SER A 371 9.83 8.20 -31.49
C SER A 371 8.71 9.25 -31.35
N GLY A 372 7.48 8.82 -31.05
CA GLY A 372 6.29 9.67 -30.82
C GLY A 372 6.04 9.99 -29.34
N SER A 373 4.87 10.56 -29.03
CA SER A 373 4.47 10.90 -27.65
C SER A 373 4.24 9.67 -26.75
N GLY A 374 4.12 8.47 -27.34
CA GLY A 374 3.93 7.22 -26.63
C GLY A 374 2.62 7.16 -25.84
N VAL A 375 2.62 6.44 -24.72
CA VAL A 375 1.45 6.31 -23.84
C VAL A 375 1.32 7.53 -22.92
N GLY A 376 0.17 8.21 -22.97
CA GLY A 376 -0.14 9.34 -22.09
C GLY A 376 -0.20 8.94 -20.61
N ILE A 377 0.22 9.86 -19.73
CA ILE A 377 0.47 9.64 -18.28
C ILE A 377 -0.70 8.91 -17.60
N ALA A 378 -1.94 9.39 -17.78
CA ALA A 378 -3.12 8.80 -17.13
C ALA A 378 -3.41 7.33 -17.51
N ARG A 379 -2.85 6.84 -18.62
CA ARG A 379 -3.04 5.46 -19.12
C ARG A 379 -1.91 4.50 -18.75
N ARG A 380 -0.93 4.97 -17.97
CA ARG A 380 0.26 4.19 -17.55
C ARG A 380 0.02 3.29 -16.32
N CYS A 381 -1.21 3.22 -15.81
CA CYS A 381 -1.62 2.32 -14.73
C CYS A 381 -3.05 1.81 -14.95
N GLY A 382 -3.50 0.90 -14.10
CA GLY A 382 -4.83 0.31 -14.13
C GLY A 382 -5.02 -0.74 -15.22
N THR A 383 -6.26 -1.13 -15.48
CA THR A 383 -6.59 -2.16 -16.49
C THR A 383 -6.32 -1.61 -17.91
N PRO A 384 -5.60 -2.36 -18.77
CA PRO A 384 -5.33 -1.92 -20.14
C PRO A 384 -6.59 -1.89 -21.02
N LEU A 385 -6.61 -0.97 -22.01
CA LEU A 385 -7.66 -0.90 -23.03
C LEU A 385 -7.49 -2.04 -24.05
N ARG A 386 -8.57 -2.81 -24.30
CA ARG A 386 -8.57 -4.04 -25.12
C ARG A 386 -7.91 -3.92 -26.50
N LEU A 387 -8.18 -2.84 -27.25
CA LEU A 387 -7.72 -2.71 -28.65
C LEU A 387 -6.19 -2.66 -28.77
N LYS A 388 -5.52 -1.78 -28.02
CA LYS A 388 -4.04 -1.63 -28.03
C LYS A 388 -3.31 -2.73 -27.26
N PHE A 389 -4.04 -3.43 -26.41
CA PHE A 389 -3.54 -4.54 -25.62
C PHE A 389 -3.31 -5.79 -26.48
N ASN A 390 -4.16 -6.04 -27.47
CA ASN A 390 -4.06 -7.23 -28.32
C ASN A 390 -2.82 -7.22 -29.24
N GLU A 391 -2.29 -6.05 -29.59
CA GLU A 391 -1.11 -5.90 -30.45
C GLU A 391 0.18 -6.41 -29.76
N ASP A 392 0.31 -6.13 -28.46
CA ASP A 392 1.50 -6.47 -27.66
C ASP A 392 1.44 -7.85 -27.00
N ARG A 393 0.28 -8.54 -27.08
CA ARG A 393 0.04 -9.84 -26.44
C ARG A 393 1.07 -10.90 -26.83
N LYS A 394 1.56 -10.85 -28.07
CA LYS A 394 2.61 -11.75 -28.60
C LYS A 394 3.95 -11.62 -27.87
N PHE A 395 4.17 -10.55 -27.09
CA PHE A 395 5.43 -10.31 -26.39
C PHE A 395 5.37 -10.58 -24.88
N TRP A 396 4.21 -10.85 -24.27
CA TRP A 396 4.13 -11.07 -22.82
C TRP A 396 4.52 -12.49 -22.41
N PHE A 397 5.76 -12.83 -22.71
CA PHE A 397 6.45 -13.99 -22.21
C PHE A 397 7.50 -13.54 -21.18
N ILE A 398 7.84 -14.44 -20.25
CA ILE A 398 8.67 -14.09 -19.10
C ILE A 398 10.09 -13.66 -19.53
N ASN A 399 10.64 -14.25 -20.58
CA ASN A 399 11.89 -13.82 -21.20
C ASN A 399 11.90 -12.32 -21.60
N HIS A 400 10.78 -11.78 -22.09
CA HIS A 400 10.67 -10.36 -22.46
C HIS A 400 10.31 -9.47 -21.26
N LEU A 401 9.50 -9.97 -20.32
CA LEU A 401 9.15 -9.24 -19.10
C LEU A 401 10.36 -9.07 -18.16
N HIS A 402 11.27 -10.04 -18.14
CA HIS A 402 12.51 -10.01 -17.36
C HIS A 402 13.74 -9.59 -18.18
N ASP A 403 13.52 -9.04 -19.37
CA ASP A 403 14.58 -8.48 -20.18
C ASP A 403 15.15 -7.22 -19.50
N GLU A 404 16.47 -7.14 -19.29
CA GLU A 404 17.08 -5.97 -18.63
C GLU A 404 17.48 -4.84 -19.59
N ARG A 405 17.14 -4.93 -20.88
CA ARG A 405 17.41 -3.85 -21.83
C ARG A 405 16.78 -2.54 -21.37
N ASP A 406 17.59 -1.50 -21.40
CA ASP A 406 17.18 -0.12 -21.19
C ASP A 406 17.28 0.63 -22.53
N GLN A 407 16.19 1.28 -22.91
CA GLN A 407 16.10 2.09 -24.13
C GLN A 407 15.59 3.48 -23.73
N GLN A 408 16.02 4.49 -24.48
CA GLN A 408 15.54 5.86 -24.32
C GLN A 408 14.92 6.34 -25.64
N GLY A 409 13.75 6.96 -25.56
CA GLY A 409 13.04 7.52 -26.72
C GLY A 409 12.10 8.64 -26.31
N LYS A 410 11.35 9.22 -27.26
CA LYS A 410 10.46 10.37 -26.99
C LYS A 410 9.31 10.02 -26.03
N GLY A 411 8.79 8.79 -26.12
CA GLY A 411 7.75 8.28 -25.22
C GLY A 411 7.87 6.78 -25.03
N ILE A 412 7.16 6.24 -24.02
CA ILE A 412 7.16 4.80 -23.71
C ILE A 412 6.05 4.01 -24.44
N THR A 413 6.28 2.72 -24.67
CA THR A 413 5.29 1.80 -25.26
C THR A 413 4.29 1.23 -24.24
N ASN A 414 3.19 0.64 -24.73
CA ASN A 414 2.27 -0.12 -23.88
C ASN A 414 2.96 -1.33 -23.25
N PHE A 415 3.79 -2.05 -24.00
CA PHE A 415 4.63 -3.12 -23.47
C PHE A 415 5.48 -2.66 -22.27
N PHE A 416 6.18 -1.51 -22.39
CA PHE A 416 6.96 -0.97 -21.27
C PHE A 416 6.11 -0.71 -20.04
N VAL A 417 4.96 -0.04 -20.21
CA VAL A 417 4.01 0.22 -19.12
C VAL A 417 3.58 -1.08 -18.43
N ARG A 418 3.18 -2.09 -19.20
CA ARG A 418 2.69 -3.37 -18.65
C ARG A 418 3.79 -4.16 -17.96
N LYS A 419 5.01 -4.14 -18.50
CA LYS A 419 6.19 -4.70 -17.87
C LYS A 419 6.49 -4.03 -16.53
N GLN A 420 6.39 -2.71 -16.44
CA GLN A 420 6.62 -1.99 -15.17
C GLN A 420 5.53 -2.30 -14.13
N VAL A 421 4.26 -2.40 -14.51
CA VAL A 421 3.18 -2.82 -13.59
C VAL A 421 3.41 -4.25 -13.10
N TYR A 422 3.82 -5.16 -13.99
CA TYR A 422 4.22 -6.52 -13.62
C TYR A 422 5.39 -6.51 -12.60
N LEU A 423 6.47 -5.79 -12.90
CA LEU A 423 7.63 -5.70 -12.01
C LEU A 423 7.30 -5.03 -10.67
N ALA A 424 6.30 -4.14 -10.62
CA ALA A 424 5.85 -3.55 -9.36
C ALA A 424 5.23 -4.60 -8.42
N PHE A 425 4.47 -5.56 -8.94
CA PHE A 425 3.89 -6.64 -8.12
C PHE A 425 4.84 -7.80 -7.86
N PHE A 426 5.62 -8.22 -8.85
CA PHE A 426 6.38 -9.47 -8.78
C PHE A 426 7.89 -9.26 -8.62
N GLY A 427 8.40 -8.07 -8.88
CA GLY A 427 9.83 -7.80 -8.86
C GLY A 427 10.61 -8.55 -9.93
N TRP A 428 11.92 -8.41 -9.88
CA TRP A 428 12.84 -9.20 -10.69
C TRP A 428 12.98 -10.62 -10.12
N PRO A 429 13.10 -11.65 -10.97
CA PRO A 429 13.32 -13.01 -10.50
C PRO A 429 14.66 -13.10 -9.76
N THR A 430 14.75 -14.01 -8.79
CA THR A 430 16.02 -14.41 -8.15
C THR A 430 16.93 -15.12 -9.14
N TRP A 431 16.31 -15.90 -10.02
CA TRP A 431 16.95 -16.65 -11.07
C TRP A 431 17.45 -15.76 -12.21
N ARG A 432 18.69 -15.96 -12.64
CA ARG A 432 19.27 -15.31 -13.83
C ARG A 432 19.62 -16.36 -14.87
N PRO A 433 19.26 -16.16 -16.14
CA PRO A 433 19.87 -16.94 -17.21
C PRO A 433 21.38 -16.72 -17.14
N THR A 434 22.17 -17.78 -17.02
CA THR A 434 23.61 -17.69 -17.24
C THR A 434 23.82 -17.23 -18.69
N ALA A 435 24.06 -15.93 -18.86
CA ALA A 435 24.54 -15.41 -20.12
C ALA A 435 25.87 -16.11 -20.41
N GLN A 436 25.98 -16.74 -21.57
CA GLN A 436 27.28 -17.07 -22.13
C GLN A 436 28.07 -15.76 -22.21
N GLY A 437 29.12 -15.64 -21.39
CA GLY A 437 30.20 -14.66 -21.47
C GLY A 437 29.81 -13.18 -21.54
N GLY A 438 29.83 -12.49 -20.40
CA GLY A 438 29.80 -11.02 -20.38
C GLY A 438 29.83 -10.47 -18.96
N SER A 439 31.03 -10.21 -18.44
CA SER A 439 31.24 -9.54 -17.16
C SER A 439 30.75 -8.09 -17.23
N HIS A 440 29.76 -7.69 -16.44
CA HIS A 440 29.64 -6.30 -15.95
C HIS A 440 28.68 -6.19 -14.74
N GLY A 441 29.17 -5.50 -13.69
CA GLY A 441 28.37 -4.58 -12.87
C GLY A 441 27.47 -5.17 -11.78
N ARG A 442 28.03 -5.36 -10.58
CA ARG A 442 27.28 -5.59 -9.33
C ARG A 442 26.35 -4.39 -9.05
N SER A 443 25.06 -4.64 -8.82
CA SER A 443 24.08 -3.70 -8.23
C SER A 443 23.32 -4.42 -7.11
N PRO A 444 22.83 -3.71 -6.08
CA PRO A 444 22.71 -4.24 -4.73
C PRO A 444 21.57 -5.27 -4.63
N SER A 445 21.92 -6.44 -4.11
CA SER A 445 21.01 -7.55 -3.82
C SER A 445 20.01 -7.19 -2.73
N LEU A 446 18.74 -7.44 -2.99
CA LEU A 446 17.70 -7.53 -1.97
C LEU A 446 18.05 -8.66 -1.01
N SER A 447 18.10 -8.37 0.29
CA SER A 447 18.20 -9.40 1.33
C SER A 447 16.99 -10.33 1.26
N PRO A 448 17.16 -11.65 1.46
CA PRO A 448 16.03 -12.58 1.54
C PRO A 448 15.09 -12.21 2.70
N VAL A 449 13.81 -12.53 2.52
CA VAL A 449 12.78 -12.46 3.56
C VAL A 449 13.16 -13.45 4.69
N PRO A 450 13.16 -13.04 5.98
CA PRO A 450 13.29 -14.01 7.08
C PRO A 450 12.02 -14.86 7.14
N ASP A 451 12.21 -16.18 7.11
CA ASP A 451 11.16 -17.16 7.36
C ASP A 451 10.81 -17.11 8.85
N PHE A 452 9.62 -16.60 9.18
CA PHE A 452 9.11 -16.63 10.55
C PHE A 452 8.29 -17.91 10.72
N GLY A 453 8.95 -18.96 11.21
CA GLY A 453 8.32 -20.22 11.55
C GLY A 453 9.30 -21.24 12.12
N ASP A 454 9.72 -21.07 13.37
CA ASP A 454 9.46 -22.08 14.42
C ASP A 454 9.88 -21.50 15.78
N LEU A 455 8.93 -21.38 16.71
CA LEU A 455 9.19 -21.10 18.11
C LEU A 455 8.99 -22.41 18.86
N SER A 456 10.05 -23.19 19.00
CA SER A 456 10.12 -24.27 19.98
C SER A 456 10.90 -23.80 21.20
N GLN A 457 10.20 -23.80 22.33
CA GLN A 457 10.74 -23.71 23.67
C GLN A 457 11.78 -24.81 23.89
N ASP A 458 12.94 -24.44 24.46
CA ASP A 458 13.47 -25.10 25.65
C ASP A 458 14.65 -24.28 26.19
N LEU A 459 14.48 -23.81 27.43
CA LEU A 459 15.50 -23.19 28.26
C LEU A 459 15.79 -24.15 29.40
N SER A 460 17.03 -24.61 29.55
CA SER A 460 17.76 -24.64 30.83
C SER A 460 19.17 -25.26 30.71
N PRO A 461 20.06 -24.98 31.69
CA PRO A 461 21.45 -24.60 31.47
C PRO A 461 22.44 -25.68 31.92
N ASP A 462 23.72 -25.53 31.54
CA ASP A 462 24.87 -25.63 32.47
C ASP A 462 26.23 -25.54 31.76
N ALA A 463 27.22 -25.14 32.57
CA ALA A 463 28.66 -25.38 32.46
C ALA A 463 29.53 -24.47 31.57
N GLU A 464 30.09 -23.45 32.24
CA GLU A 464 31.51 -23.36 32.59
C GLU A 464 32.63 -23.33 31.52
N GLN A 465 33.46 -22.27 31.68
CA GLN A 465 34.92 -22.28 31.81
C GLN A 465 35.84 -21.97 30.59
N HIS A 466 36.66 -20.93 30.83
CA HIS A 466 38.09 -20.74 30.47
C HIS A 466 38.49 -20.69 28.96
N THR A 467 39.17 -19.67 28.43
CA THR A 467 40.53 -19.17 28.78
C THR A 467 40.84 -17.95 27.88
N VAL A 468 41.30 -16.82 28.42
CA VAL A 468 42.69 -16.26 28.40
C VAL A 468 43.30 -16.01 27.01
N GLY A 469 43.69 -14.75 26.74
CA GLY A 469 44.59 -14.38 25.66
C GLY A 469 44.79 -12.87 25.45
N SER A 470 45.52 -12.21 26.35
CA SER A 470 45.97 -10.81 26.28
C SER A 470 46.96 -10.53 25.14
N ARG A 471 46.98 -9.27 24.64
CA ARG A 471 48.14 -8.33 24.53
C ARG A 471 47.77 -7.18 23.58
N THR A 472 47.59 -5.95 24.08
CA THR A 472 48.59 -4.87 24.19
C THR A 472 49.30 -4.55 22.88
N ASP A 473 49.07 -3.36 22.30
CA ASP A 473 50.06 -2.27 22.27
C ASP A 473 49.56 -1.06 21.47
N ARG A 474 49.90 0.12 21.97
CA ARG A 474 49.70 1.47 21.42
C ARG A 474 50.97 2.28 21.79
N PRO A 475 51.13 3.52 21.31
CA PRO A 475 51.58 4.06 20.00
C PRO A 475 53.05 4.57 20.09
N PRO A 476 53.51 5.54 19.26
CA PRO A 476 53.42 6.94 19.71
C PRO A 476 53.24 8.04 18.62
N SER A 477 53.04 9.27 19.12
CA SER A 477 52.68 10.57 18.52
C SER A 477 53.76 11.35 17.75
N ALA A 478 53.33 12.37 16.98
CA ALA A 478 53.97 13.70 16.77
C ALA A 478 52.96 14.63 16.01
N LEU A 479 52.46 15.74 16.57
CA LEU A 479 52.93 17.15 16.59
C LEU A 479 52.69 17.97 15.28
N GLU A 480 52.13 19.17 15.48
CA GLU A 480 51.50 20.22 14.63
C GLU A 480 52.45 21.02 13.66
N PRO A 481 52.12 22.18 12.98
CA PRO A 481 50.97 23.13 13.06
C PRO A 481 50.46 23.92 11.80
N ALA A 482 49.36 24.66 12.04
CA ALA A 482 48.87 26.02 11.62
C ALA A 482 48.88 26.58 10.16
N ASP A 483 47.78 27.32 9.85
CA ASP A 483 47.62 28.58 9.07
C ASP A 483 46.29 28.52 8.28
N ASP A 484 45.16 29.12 8.72
CA ASP A 484 44.70 30.52 8.73
C ASP A 484 43.99 31.01 7.43
N ASP A 485 42.92 31.78 7.68
CA ASP A 485 42.31 32.85 6.89
C ASP A 485 40.98 32.72 6.07
N GLY A 486 40.09 33.68 6.40
CA GLY A 486 38.97 34.27 5.62
C GLY A 486 37.67 33.45 5.51
N GLY A 487 36.53 33.76 6.16
CA GLY A 487 35.94 35.05 6.50
C GLY A 487 34.65 35.27 5.69
N LEU A 488 33.47 35.19 6.32
CA LEU A 488 32.29 36.02 6.03
C LEU A 488 31.22 35.79 7.13
N PHE A 489 31.01 36.85 7.90
CA PHE A 489 30.13 36.99 9.06
C PHE A 489 28.90 37.81 8.66
N VAL A 490 27.78 37.66 9.39
CA VAL A 490 26.85 38.71 9.91
C VAL A 490 25.52 38.05 10.34
N PRO A 491 24.87 38.50 11.43
CA PRO A 491 24.54 37.63 12.56
C PRO A 491 23.05 37.58 12.91
N GLU A 492 22.67 36.60 13.74
CA GLU A 492 21.45 36.68 14.55
C GLU A 492 21.79 36.96 16.02
N ALA A 493 21.01 37.86 16.59
CA ALA A 493 21.22 38.52 17.87
C ALA A 493 20.91 37.62 19.08
N SER A 494 21.77 37.73 20.09
CA SER A 494 21.52 37.31 21.47
C SER A 494 20.40 38.14 22.13
N PRO A 495 19.94 37.72 23.31
CA PRO A 495 20.01 38.67 24.41
C PRO A 495 20.72 38.16 25.67
N SER A 496 21.23 39.16 26.37
CA SER A 496 22.20 39.16 27.45
C SER A 496 21.69 38.71 28.82
N GLN A 497 22.55 37.94 29.47
CA GLN A 497 22.96 37.93 30.88
C GLN A 497 22.18 38.75 31.94
N THR A 498 21.94 38.11 33.10
CA THR A 498 22.15 38.74 34.41
C THR A 498 22.68 37.73 35.44
N GLN A 499 23.92 37.98 35.90
CA GLN A 499 24.59 37.70 37.19
C GLN A 499 24.21 36.46 38.02
N ALA A 500 25.06 35.43 38.13
CA ALA A 500 26.29 35.32 38.96
C ALA A 500 26.06 34.87 40.42
N LYS A 501 26.47 33.62 40.74
CA LYS A 501 27.38 33.27 41.86
C LYS A 501 27.66 31.76 41.93
N GLY A 502 28.95 31.41 41.78
CA GLY A 502 29.62 30.50 42.73
C GLY A 502 29.70 29.00 42.45
N MET A 503 30.89 28.59 42.00
CA MET A 503 31.68 27.41 42.42
C MET A 503 31.39 26.01 41.88
N GLY A 504 32.38 25.48 41.12
CA GLY A 504 32.82 24.08 41.03
C GLY A 504 31.83 23.10 40.38
N ASP A 505 32.19 22.09 39.62
CA ASP A 505 33.44 21.45 39.20
C ASP A 505 33.05 20.54 38.01
N GLY A 506 34.00 20.03 37.24
CA GLY A 506 33.83 19.50 35.88
C GLY A 506 32.75 18.43 35.60
N GLY A 507 32.31 18.41 34.34
CA GLY A 507 31.47 17.35 33.79
C GLY A 507 31.30 17.48 32.26
N GLN A 508 31.79 16.48 31.52
CA GLN A 508 31.52 16.27 30.09
C GLN A 508 30.01 16.08 29.80
N PRO A 509 29.56 16.29 28.55
CA PRO A 509 28.14 16.35 28.20
C PRO A 509 27.44 14.99 28.25
N GLU A 510 26.42 14.86 29.09
CA GLU A 510 25.51 13.72 29.12
C GLU A 510 24.45 13.79 28.00
N GLN A 511 24.27 12.66 27.32
CA GLN A 511 23.14 12.35 26.45
C GLN A 511 21.87 12.06 27.30
N PRO A 512 20.65 12.33 26.82
CA PRO A 512 19.45 12.09 27.59
C PRO A 512 19.05 10.60 27.53
N MET A 513 19.29 9.86 28.62
CA MET A 513 18.64 8.57 28.86
C MET A 513 17.44 8.73 29.79
N ASN A 514 16.26 8.62 29.20
CA ASN A 514 14.99 8.49 29.91
C ASN A 514 14.91 7.10 30.59
N ARG A 515 15.28 7.02 31.87
CA ARG A 515 15.04 5.81 32.70
C ARG A 515 13.71 5.94 33.42
N SER A 516 12.67 5.30 32.87
CA SER A 516 11.38 5.12 33.56
C SER A 516 11.55 4.24 34.80
N THR A 517 10.82 4.55 35.86
CA THR A 517 10.96 3.84 37.15
C THR A 517 10.23 2.49 37.11
N PRO A 518 10.70 1.44 37.83
CA PRO A 518 10.03 0.13 37.88
C PRO A 518 8.57 0.19 38.37
N ALA A 519 8.23 1.21 39.18
CA ALA A 519 6.88 1.45 39.66
C ALA A 519 5.94 2.00 38.56
N GLU A 520 6.48 2.77 37.62
CA GLU A 520 5.74 3.22 36.44
C GLU A 520 5.51 2.06 35.48
N ASP A 521 6.51 1.21 35.25
CA ASP A 521 6.39 0.03 34.40
C ASP A 521 5.33 -0.96 34.91
N GLU A 522 5.24 -1.20 36.22
CA GLU A 522 4.19 -2.05 36.80
C GLU A 522 2.79 -1.40 36.73
N ARG A 523 2.71 -0.07 36.86
CA ARG A 523 1.47 0.68 36.64
C ARG A 523 1.05 0.61 35.16
N TRP A 524 2.00 0.61 34.24
CA TRP A 524 1.78 0.44 32.81
C TRP A 524 1.38 -0.98 32.43
N LYS A 525 1.97 -2.02 33.04
CA LYS A 525 1.53 -3.42 32.85
C LYS A 525 0.07 -3.62 33.29
N ARG A 526 -0.34 -3.00 34.40
CA ARG A 526 -1.76 -3.01 34.84
C ARG A 526 -2.67 -2.27 33.85
N LYS A 527 -2.28 -1.09 33.38
CA LYS A 527 -3.04 -0.34 32.36
C LYS A 527 -3.09 -1.07 31.01
N LEU A 528 -2.02 -1.76 30.62
CA LEU A 528 -1.95 -2.57 29.40
C LEU A 528 -2.87 -3.79 29.49
N LEU A 529 -2.91 -4.44 30.66
CA LEU A 529 -3.81 -5.56 30.92
C LEU A 529 -5.28 -5.10 30.95
N GLU A 530 -5.54 -3.93 31.53
CA GLU A 530 -6.87 -3.32 31.52
C GLU A 530 -7.30 -2.91 30.09
N HIS A 531 -6.36 -2.40 29.29
CA HIS A 531 -6.58 -2.08 27.88
C HIS A 531 -6.79 -3.34 27.02
N LYS A 532 -6.07 -4.43 27.31
CA LYS A 532 -6.29 -5.74 26.68
C LYS A 532 -7.70 -6.25 26.99
N LYS A 533 -8.14 -6.19 28.25
CA LYS A 533 -9.50 -6.54 28.67
C LYS A 533 -10.56 -5.64 28.02
N ARG A 534 -10.31 -4.32 27.90
CA ARG A 534 -11.24 -3.38 27.25
C ARG A 534 -11.33 -3.62 25.74
N ARG A 535 -10.22 -3.99 25.08
CA ARG A 535 -10.19 -4.38 23.67
C ARG A 535 -10.96 -5.69 23.45
N GLU A 536 -10.76 -6.68 24.30
CA GLU A 536 -11.49 -7.95 24.25
C GLU A 536 -13.00 -7.73 24.47
N ALA A 537 -13.39 -6.95 25.50
CA ALA A 537 -14.78 -6.61 25.75
C ALA A 537 -15.43 -5.82 24.61
N TRP A 538 -14.68 -4.94 23.95
CA TRP A 538 -15.16 -4.20 22.78
C TRP A 538 -15.33 -5.11 21.55
N LEU A 539 -14.40 -6.04 21.33
CA LEU A 539 -14.51 -7.05 20.28
C LEU A 539 -15.74 -7.95 20.51
N GLU A 540 -15.97 -8.36 21.76
CA GLU A 540 -17.14 -9.15 22.15
C GLU A 540 -18.45 -8.39 21.92
N ARG A 541 -18.50 -7.08 22.26
CA ARG A 541 -19.67 -6.22 21.97
C ARG A 541 -19.96 -6.11 20.48
N LEU A 542 -18.94 -5.97 19.65
CA LEU A 542 -19.10 -5.93 18.19
C LEU A 542 -19.55 -7.26 17.62
N GLU A 543 -19.05 -8.37 18.14
CA GLU A 543 -19.47 -9.71 17.72
C GLU A 543 -20.93 -9.98 18.12
N LYS A 544 -21.34 -9.55 19.32
CA LYS A 544 -22.75 -9.55 19.74
C LYS A 544 -23.62 -8.70 18.81
N GLU A 545 -23.21 -7.48 18.47
CA GLU A 545 -23.94 -6.61 17.54
C GLU A 545 -24.05 -7.25 16.13
N ARG A 546 -23.00 -7.92 15.65
CA ARG A 546 -23.01 -8.64 14.37
C ARG A 546 -23.98 -9.82 14.40
N LEU A 547 -23.96 -10.61 15.47
CA LEU A 547 -24.86 -11.75 15.65
C LEU A 547 -26.32 -11.28 15.77
N GLU A 548 -26.56 -10.18 16.46
CA GLU A 548 -27.89 -9.57 16.61
C GLU A 548 -28.42 -9.06 15.26
N LYS A 549 -27.59 -8.35 14.47
CA LYS A 549 -27.94 -7.96 13.10
C LYS A 549 -28.29 -9.17 12.22
N GLN A 550 -27.51 -10.25 12.30
CA GLN A 550 -27.80 -11.49 11.58
C GLN A 550 -29.07 -12.20 12.06
N ARG A 551 -29.44 -12.07 13.34
CA ARG A 551 -30.71 -12.60 13.87
C ARG A 551 -31.88 -11.78 13.34
N LEU A 552 -31.81 -10.46 13.42
CA LEU A 552 -32.83 -9.56 12.90
C LEU A 552 -33.04 -9.71 11.39
N GLU A 553 -31.97 -9.89 10.63
CA GLU A 553 -32.05 -10.13 9.18
C GLU A 553 -32.71 -11.48 8.86
N ARG A 554 -32.38 -12.55 9.60
CA ARG A 554 -33.04 -13.85 9.48
C ARG A 554 -34.53 -13.77 9.84
N GLU A 555 -34.88 -13.09 10.92
CA GLU A 555 -36.27 -12.91 11.34
C GLU A 555 -37.07 -12.11 10.30
N ARG A 556 -36.48 -11.07 9.70
CA ARG A 556 -37.11 -10.32 8.59
C ARG A 556 -37.39 -11.21 7.39
N LEU A 557 -36.40 -12.00 6.96
CA LEU A 557 -36.56 -12.93 5.84
C LEU A 557 -37.62 -14.00 6.13
N GLU A 558 -37.70 -14.49 7.37
CA GLU A 558 -38.71 -15.46 7.78
C GLU A 558 -40.12 -14.85 7.80
N LYS A 559 -40.29 -13.64 8.33
CA LYS A 559 -41.57 -12.91 8.26
C LYS A 559 -42.02 -12.67 6.83
N GLU A 560 -41.10 -12.26 5.96
CA GLU A 560 -41.39 -12.05 4.53
C GLU A 560 -41.81 -13.36 3.84
N ARG A 561 -41.19 -14.50 4.19
CA ARG A 561 -41.59 -15.82 3.68
C ARG A 561 -42.99 -16.22 4.14
N LEU A 562 -43.30 -16.04 5.42
CA LEU A 562 -44.62 -16.35 5.98
C LEU A 562 -45.71 -15.45 5.38
N GLU A 563 -45.43 -14.16 5.16
CA GLU A 563 -46.37 -13.24 4.53
C GLU A 563 -46.65 -13.62 3.07
N LYS A 564 -45.61 -14.00 2.30
CA LYS A 564 -45.79 -14.51 0.93
C LYS A 564 -46.63 -15.79 0.90
N GLU A 565 -46.40 -16.72 1.83
CA GLU A 565 -47.19 -17.95 1.92
C GLU A 565 -48.66 -17.67 2.28
N ARG A 566 -48.93 -16.70 3.15
CA ARG A 566 -50.31 -16.28 3.49
C ARG A 566 -51.03 -15.68 2.29
N LEU A 567 -50.37 -14.78 1.56
CA LEU A 567 -50.92 -14.17 0.34
C LEU A 567 -51.18 -15.22 -0.75
N GLU A 568 -50.32 -16.22 -0.87
CA GLU A 568 -50.50 -17.32 -1.83
C GLU A 568 -51.70 -18.21 -1.46
N LYS A 569 -51.86 -18.57 -0.18
CA LYS A 569 -53.04 -19.31 0.30
C LYS A 569 -54.34 -18.53 0.09
N GLU A 570 -54.34 -17.23 0.37
CA GLU A 570 -55.52 -16.37 0.15
C GLU A 570 -55.88 -16.28 -1.34
N ARG A 571 -54.87 -16.21 -2.23
CA ARG A 571 -55.11 -16.24 -3.68
C ARG A 571 -55.70 -17.56 -4.14
N LEU A 572 -55.17 -18.69 -3.66
CA LEU A 572 -55.70 -20.02 -3.98
C LEU A 572 -57.12 -20.21 -3.45
N GLU A 573 -57.43 -19.68 -2.26
CA GLU A 573 -58.76 -19.74 -1.67
C GLU A 573 -59.78 -18.89 -2.45
N LYS A 574 -59.41 -17.66 -2.85
CA LYS A 574 -60.24 -16.83 -3.73
C LYS A 574 -60.50 -17.51 -5.07
N GLU A 575 -59.48 -18.11 -5.67
CA GLU A 575 -59.62 -18.85 -6.94
C GLU A 575 -60.55 -20.07 -6.78
N ARG A 576 -60.48 -20.79 -5.64
CA ARG A 576 -61.40 -21.90 -5.34
C ARG A 576 -62.84 -21.41 -5.17
N LEU A 577 -63.06 -20.34 -4.41
CA LEU A 577 -64.40 -19.77 -4.21
C LEU A 577 -64.99 -19.20 -5.50
N GLU A 578 -64.16 -18.65 -6.38
CA GLU A 578 -64.58 -18.17 -7.70
C GLU A 578 -64.98 -19.32 -8.63
N LYS A 579 -64.20 -20.40 -8.67
CA LYS A 579 -64.57 -21.64 -9.38
C LYS A 579 -65.87 -22.25 -8.85
N GLU A 580 -66.05 -22.28 -7.53
CA GLU A 580 -67.26 -22.82 -6.89
C GLU A 580 -68.51 -21.94 -7.14
N ARG A 581 -68.35 -20.63 -7.34
CA ARG A 581 -69.43 -19.74 -7.79
C ARG A 581 -69.81 -19.97 -9.24
N LEU A 582 -68.80 -20.11 -10.12
CA LEU A 582 -69.00 -20.40 -11.54
C LEU A 582 -69.62 -21.78 -11.79
N GLU A 583 -69.47 -22.74 -10.87
CA GLU A 583 -70.12 -24.06 -10.96
C GLU A 583 -71.56 -24.09 -10.40
N ARG A 584 -72.00 -23.04 -9.70
CA ARG A 584 -73.37 -22.92 -9.15
C ARG A 584 -74.30 -22.00 -9.95
N GLU A 585 -73.78 -21.21 -10.87
CA GLU A 585 -74.53 -20.55 -11.95
C GLU A 585 -74.73 -21.51 -13.14
#